data_AF-A0A9E0HEG0-F1
#
_entry.id   AF-A0A9E0HEG0-F1
#
_cell.length_a   1.000
_cell.length_b   1.000
_cell.length_c   1.000
_cell.angle_alpha   90.00
_cell.angle_beta   90.00
_cell.angle_gamma   90.00
#
_symmetry.space_group_name_H-M   'P 1'
#
loop_
_entity.id
_entity.type
_entity.pdbx_description
1 polymer ?
#
loop_
_entity_poly.entity_id
_entity_poly.type
_entity_poly.pdbx_seq_one_letter_code
_entity_poly.pdbx_strand_id
1 'polypeptide(L)' 'MAAPLTCATCRAPIADGARHLRCTVASCNTGRHKLVFCSQKCWAAHVPTARHRKAGFVETGGAE' A
#
# COMPACT_ATOMS: atom_id res chain seq x y z
N MET A 1 4.54 -21.20 -2.01
CA MET A 1 5.46 -20.06 -2.16
C MET A 1 4.61 -18.79 -2.14
N ALA A 2 4.62 -18.04 -1.04
CA ALA A 2 3.89 -16.76 -0.97
C ALA A 2 4.64 -15.74 -1.82
N ALA A 3 3.98 -15.19 -2.84
CA ALA A 3 4.58 -14.14 -3.66
C ALA A 3 4.79 -12.89 -2.78
N PRO A 4 6.00 -12.31 -2.74
CA PRO A 4 6.27 -11.09 -1.98
C PRO A 4 5.39 -9.98 -2.52
N LEU A 5 4.77 -9.19 -1.63
CA LEU A 5 4.03 -8.03 -2.09
C LEU A 5 5.01 -7.01 -2.68
N THR A 6 4.60 -6.22 -3.67
CA THR A 6 5.48 -5.23 -4.29
C THR A 6 4.92 -3.83 -4.04
N CYS A 7 5.77 -2.91 -3.59
CA CYS A 7 5.32 -1.54 -3.36
C CYS A 7 4.90 -0.87 -4.68
N ALA A 8 3.71 -0.28 -4.72
CA ALA A 8 3.22 0.42 -5.90
C ALA A 8 4.06 1.68 -6.27
N THR A 9 4.69 2.32 -5.29
CA THR A 9 5.48 3.55 -5.50
C THR A 9 6.91 3.23 -5.89
N CYS A 10 7.65 2.50 -5.05
CA CYS A 10 9.07 2.24 -5.27
C CYS A 10 9.37 0.90 -5.95
N ARG A 11 8.36 0.03 -6.17
CA ARG A 11 8.53 -1.36 -6.65
C ARG A 11 9.47 -2.21 -5.81
N ALA A 12 9.74 -1.82 -4.57
CA ALA A 12 10.51 -2.63 -3.66
C ALA A 12 9.73 -3.91 -3.29
N PRO A 13 10.39 -5.08 -3.23
CA PRO A 13 9.80 -6.28 -2.69
C PRO A 13 9.55 -6.11 -1.19
N ILE A 14 8.36 -6.49 -0.76
CA ILE A 14 7.91 -6.51 0.63
C ILE A 14 7.88 -7.98 1.03
N ALA A 15 8.66 -8.33 2.05
CA ALA A 15 8.67 -9.68 2.59
C ALA A 15 7.26 -10.10 3.02
N ASP A 16 6.94 -11.39 2.89
CA ASP A 16 5.66 -11.89 3.35
C ASP A 16 5.54 -11.69 4.87
N GLY A 17 4.38 -11.19 5.32
CA GLY A 17 4.15 -10.84 6.72
C GLY A 17 4.81 -9.54 7.21
N ALA A 18 5.61 -8.86 6.40
CA ALA A 18 6.16 -7.56 6.78
C ALA A 18 5.08 -6.46 6.88
N ARG A 19 5.31 -5.45 7.73
CA ARG A 19 4.43 -4.28 7.82
C ARG A 19 4.34 -3.59 6.48
N HIS A 20 3.13 -3.56 5.92
CA HIS A 20 2.85 -2.85 4.68
C HIS A 20 1.55 -2.06 4.80
N LEU A 21 1.53 -0.90 4.16
CA LEU A 21 0.43 0.03 4.17
C LEU A 21 -0.47 -0.21 2.97
N ARG A 22 -1.77 -0.14 3.17
CA ARG A 22 -2.79 -0.19 2.11
C ARG A 22 -3.64 1.05 2.17
N CYS A 23 -4.02 1.58 1.00
CA CYS A 23 -4.90 2.73 0.96
C CYS A 23 -6.34 2.29 1.32
N THR A 24 -7.05 3.10 2.11
CA THR A 24 -8.46 2.84 2.47
C THR A 24 -9.44 3.15 1.35
N VAL A 25 -8.97 3.80 0.28
CA VAL A 25 -9.80 4.21 -0.85
C VAL A 25 -10.11 2.99 -1.71
N ALA A 26 -11.41 2.75 -1.93
CA ALA A 26 -11.88 1.65 -2.77
C ALA A 26 -11.24 1.67 -4.18
N SER A 27 -11.14 2.83 -4.84
CA SER A 27 -10.46 2.94 -6.15
C SER A 27 -8.99 2.49 -6.16
N CYS A 28 -8.29 2.59 -5.03
CA CYS A 28 -6.90 2.13 -4.91
C CYS A 28 -6.81 0.62 -4.58
N ASN A 29 -7.90 0.04 -4.10
CA ASN A 29 -7.99 -1.35 -3.67
C ASN A 29 -8.90 -2.20 -4.58
N THR A 30 -9.54 -1.57 -5.57
CA THR A 30 -10.44 -2.18 -6.57
C THR A 30 -9.65 -2.54 -7.83
N GLY A 31 -9.90 -3.74 -8.36
CA GLY A 31 -9.29 -4.24 -9.59
C GLY A 31 -8.22 -5.32 -9.35
N ARG A 32 -7.39 -5.59 -10.37
CA ARG A 32 -6.28 -6.57 -10.28
C ARG A 32 -5.06 -6.05 -9.52
N HIS A 33 -5.02 -4.76 -9.21
CA HIS A 33 -3.89 -4.10 -8.57
C HIS A 33 -4.24 -3.77 -7.12
N LYS A 34 -3.92 -4.67 -6.19
CA LYS A 34 -3.95 -4.37 -4.76
C LYS A 34 -2.74 -3.48 -4.44
N LEU A 35 -2.92 -2.16 -4.50
CA LEU A 35 -1.83 -1.22 -4.24
C LEU A 35 -1.42 -1.31 -2.77
N VAL A 36 -0.21 -1.80 -2.54
CA VAL A 36 0.43 -1.80 -1.22
C VAL A 36 1.66 -0.91 -1.22
N PHE A 37 2.01 -0.40 -0.05
CA PHE A 37 3.13 0.51 0.15
C PHE A 37 4.01 0.01 1.28
N CYS A 38 5.32 0.07 1.11
CA CYS A 38 6.25 -0.34 2.16
C CYS A 38 6.34 0.67 3.31
N SER A 39 5.97 1.94 3.08
CA SER A 39 6.14 3.02 4.07
C SER A 39 5.16 4.17 3.87
N GLN A 40 4.97 4.96 4.93
CA GLN A 40 4.09 6.14 4.90
C GLN A 40 4.58 7.16 3.87
N LYS A 41 5.89 7.26 3.61
CA LYS A 41 6.43 8.11 2.54
C LYS A 41 5.96 7.68 1.16
N CYS A 42 6.00 6.37 0.88
CA CYS A 42 5.53 5.83 -0.40
C CYS A 42 4.03 6.04 -0.59
N TRP A 43 3.26 5.89 0.49
CA TRP A 43 1.85 6.27 0.50
C TRP A 43 1.68 7.77 0.32
N ALA A 44 2.32 8.64 1.09
CA ALA A 44 2.17 10.09 0.99
C ALA A 44 2.53 10.61 -0.41
N ALA A 45 3.50 10.00 -1.10
CA ALA A 45 3.84 10.32 -2.49
C ALA A 45 2.73 9.94 -3.51
N HIS A 46 1.86 8.98 -3.18
CA HIS A 46 0.71 8.61 -4.02
C HIS A 46 -0.48 9.57 -3.88
N VAL A 47 -0.68 10.16 -2.69
CA VAL A 47 -1.82 11.02 -2.34
C VAL A 47 -1.96 12.30 -3.19
N PRO A 48 -0.89 13.12 -3.43
CA PRO A 48 -1.03 14.42 -4.08
C PRO A 48 -1.54 14.32 -5.52
N THR A 49 -1.26 13.22 -6.20
CA THR A 49 -1.69 12.99 -7.59
C THR A 49 -3.18 12.66 -7.70
N ALA A 50 -3.82 12.23 -6.60
CA ALA A 50 -5.13 11.60 -6.64
C ALA A 50 -6.29 12.44 -6.05
N ARG A 51 -6.03 13.69 -5.61
CA ARG A 51 -7.05 14.63 -5.09
C ARG A 51 -8.01 13.99 -4.06
N HIS A 52 -7.50 13.08 -3.24
CA HIS A 52 -8.33 12.34 -2.29
C HIS A 52 -8.81 13.26 -1.15
N ARG A 53 -10.11 13.56 -1.11
CA ARG A 53 -10.72 14.36 -0.02
C ARG A 53 -10.60 13.72 1.38
N LYS A 54 -10.39 12.40 1.46
CA LYS A 54 -10.35 11.62 2.72
C LYS A 54 -9.45 10.37 2.54
N ALA A 55 -8.21 10.54 2.09
CA ALA A 55 -7.28 9.42 1.98
C ALA A 55 -6.78 9.00 3.36
N GLY A 56 -6.94 7.72 3.67
CA GLY A 56 -6.31 7.07 4.82
C GLY A 56 -5.45 5.88 4.37
N PHE A 57 -4.65 5.38 5.28
CA PHE A 57 -3.92 4.12 5.12
C PHE A 57 -4.26 3.18 6.27
N VAL A 58 -4.23 1.88 5.99
CA VAL A 58 -4.29 0.81 6.98
C VAL A 58 -2.99 0.02 6.91
N GLU A 59 -2.34 -0.14 8.06
CA GLU A 59 -1.17 -1.00 8.19
C GLU A 59 -1.66 -2.44 8.33
N THR A 60 -1.17 -3.32 7.46
CA THR A 60 -1.45 -4.75 7.47
C THR A 60 -0.09 -5.44 7.50
N GLY A 61 0.14 -6.31 8.46
CA GLY A 61 1.46 -6.93 8.66
C GLY A 61 2.12 -6.53 9.98
N GLY A 62 1.37 -6.40 11.06
CA GLY A 62 1.89 -6.61 12.40
C GLY A 62 1.26 -7.89 12.90
N ALA A 63 1.91 -9.03 12.66
CA ALA A 63 1.69 -10.17 13.54
C ALA A 63 2.34 -9.76 14.87
N GLU A 64 1.50 -9.45 15.84
CA GLU A 64 1.89 -9.48 17.25
C GLU A 64 1.97 -10.96 17.69
#